data_AF-A0A8T3QPX6-F1
#
_entry.id   AF-A0A8T3QPX6-F1
#
_cell.length_a   1.000
_cell.length_b   1.000
_cell.length_c   1.000
_cell.angle_alpha   90.00
_cell.angle_beta   90.00
_cell.angle_gamma   90.00
#
_symmetry.space_group_name_H-M   'P 1'
#
loop_
_entity.id
_entity.type
_entity.pdbx_description
1 polymer ?
#
loop_
_entity_poly.entity_id
_entity_poly.type
_entity_poly.pdbx_seq_one_letter_code
_entity_poly.pdbx_strand_id
1 'polypeptide(L)'
;MIGELVDEMTSFNPRERMDAFRSWLKGSLSLIHLHVLTVVEADGPLSMSRLAETLDCSVASATGIVGRMEERRLVERRHSVTDRRVVLVHPTETGNAVFHDLTEHRRVHLTQLLGRLADDELAALLVGLRAMRLARHALHAEMTASGLVAVTAARAAL
;
A
#
# COMPACT_ATOMS: atom_id res chain seq x y z
N MET A 1 8.01 24.64 15.42
CA MET A 1 8.62 23.30 15.48
C MET A 1 7.74 22.20 14.88
N ILE A 2 6.67 21.68 15.53
CA ILE A 2 5.86 20.60 14.91
C ILE A 2 5.21 21.07 13.59
N GLY A 3 4.65 22.28 13.57
CA GLY A 3 4.06 22.87 12.36
C GLY A 3 5.05 22.98 11.20
N GLU A 4 6.22 23.58 11.44
CA GLU A 4 7.30 23.70 10.43
C GLU A 4 7.76 22.33 9.91
N LEU A 5 7.88 21.32 10.78
CA LEU A 5 8.22 19.96 10.36
C LEU A 5 7.12 19.34 9.49
N VAL A 6 5.85 19.55 9.83
CA VAL A 6 4.73 19.05 9.04
C VAL A 6 4.66 19.77 7.68
N ASP A 7 4.88 21.08 7.67
CA ASP A 7 4.91 21.88 6.45
C ASP A 7 6.04 21.41 5.54
N GLU A 8 7.25 21.20 6.06
CA GLU A 8 8.39 20.67 5.29
C GLU A 8 8.15 19.22 4.84
N MET A 9 7.55 18.37 5.68
CA MET A 9 7.19 17.00 5.31
C MET A 9 6.12 16.93 4.22
N THR A 10 5.31 17.98 4.07
CA THR A 10 4.19 18.03 3.13
C THR A 10 4.40 19.03 1.99
N SER A 11 5.53 19.73 1.96
CA SER A 11 5.94 20.69 0.92
C SER A 11 6.37 19.96 -0.35
N PHE A 12 5.43 19.27 -0.98
CA PHE A 12 5.59 18.76 -2.33
C PHE A 12 4.82 19.67 -3.30
N ASN A 13 5.48 20.16 -4.34
CA ASN A 13 4.76 20.70 -5.48
C ASN A 13 3.95 19.57 -6.15
N PRO A 14 2.70 19.79 -6.62
CA PRO A 14 1.91 18.78 -7.32
C PRO A 14 2.64 17.98 -8.42
N ARG A 15 3.61 18.59 -9.12
CA ARG A 15 4.45 17.88 -10.11
C ARG A 15 5.45 16.93 -9.46
N GLU A 16 6.20 17.40 -8.47
CA GLU A 16 7.17 16.58 -7.72
C GLU A 16 6.47 15.43 -7.00
N ARG A 17 5.28 15.67 -6.44
CA ARG A 17 4.45 14.62 -5.85
C ARG A 17 4.13 13.54 -6.87
N MET A 18 3.67 13.93 -8.07
CA MET A 18 3.34 12.98 -9.14
C MET A 18 4.56 12.23 -9.64
N ASP A 19 5.71 12.90 -9.77
CA ASP A 19 6.95 12.28 -10.22
C ASP A 19 7.53 11.33 -9.16
N ALA A 20 7.44 11.66 -7.87
CA ALA A 20 7.78 10.77 -6.77
C ALA A 20 6.85 9.54 -6.76
N PHE A 21 5.54 9.73 -6.93
CA PHE A 21 4.59 8.62 -7.04
C PHE A 21 4.84 7.74 -8.27
N ARG A 22 5.10 8.33 -9.45
CA ARG A 22 5.45 7.57 -10.68
C ARG A 22 6.82 6.92 -10.61
N SER A 23 7.78 7.55 -9.94
CA SER A 23 9.08 6.97 -9.67
C SER A 23 8.93 5.78 -8.73
N TRP A 24 8.13 5.88 -7.67
CA TRP A 24 7.91 4.76 -6.77
C TRP A 24 7.08 3.63 -7.38
N LEU A 25 6.22 3.93 -8.36
CA LEU A 25 5.36 2.97 -9.04
C LEU A 25 5.90 2.63 -10.43
N LYS A 26 6.51 1.44 -10.60
CA LYS A 26 6.88 0.92 -11.92
C LYS A 26 5.67 1.05 -12.87
N GLY A 27 5.85 1.82 -13.96
CA GLY A 27 4.83 2.53 -14.76
C GLY A 27 3.70 1.74 -15.46
N SER A 28 3.21 0.66 -14.86
CA SER A 28 2.02 -0.06 -15.30
C SER A 28 1.04 -0.38 -14.16
N LEU A 29 1.42 -0.30 -12.88
CA LEU A 29 0.52 -0.55 -11.76
C LEU A 29 -0.26 0.71 -11.36
N SER A 30 -1.59 0.62 -11.43
CA SER A 30 -2.49 1.65 -10.90
C SER A 30 -2.57 1.55 -9.38
N LEU A 31 -2.85 2.66 -8.69
CA LEU A 31 -3.08 2.70 -7.24
C LEU A 31 -4.14 1.69 -6.81
N ILE A 32 -5.17 1.47 -7.63
CA ILE A 32 -6.22 0.50 -7.31
C ILE A 32 -5.71 -0.95 -7.35
N HIS A 33 -4.75 -1.26 -8.23
CA HIS A 33 -4.15 -2.60 -8.28
C HIS A 33 -3.27 -2.84 -7.04
N LEU A 34 -2.57 -1.81 -6.56
CA LEU A 34 -1.85 -1.90 -5.31
C LEU A 34 -2.77 -2.07 -4.12
N HIS A 35 -3.87 -1.32 -4.08
CA HIS A 35 -4.85 -1.46 -3.00
C HIS A 35 -5.40 -2.89 -2.92
N VAL A 36 -5.76 -3.49 -4.07
CA VAL A 36 -6.19 -4.90 -4.13
C VAL A 36 -5.12 -5.83 -3.57
N LEU A 37 -3.86 -5.70 -4.01
CA LEU A 37 -2.77 -6.56 -3.53
C LEU A 37 -2.50 -6.38 -2.04
N THR A 38 -2.52 -5.14 -1.53
CA THR A 38 -2.31 -4.84 -0.10
C THR A 38 -3.40 -5.47 0.76
N VAL A 39 -4.66 -5.35 0.35
CA VAL A 39 -5.79 -5.90 1.11
C VAL A 39 -5.74 -7.43 1.12
N VAL A 40 -5.50 -8.05 -0.03
CA VAL A 40 -5.45 -9.51 -0.13
C VAL A 40 -4.22 -10.10 0.59
N GLU A 41 -3.11 -9.35 0.66
CA GLU A 41 -1.93 -9.72 1.46
C GLU A 41 -2.21 -9.61 2.97
N ALA A 42 -2.91 -8.56 3.41
CA ALA A 42 -3.21 -8.32 4.82
C ALA A 42 -4.30 -9.25 5.38
N ASP A 43 -5.41 -9.40 4.64
CA ASP A 43 -6.61 -10.10 5.13
C ASP A 43 -6.72 -11.53 4.58
N GLY A 44 -5.84 -11.89 3.65
CA GLY A 44 -5.91 -13.12 2.88
C GLY A 44 -6.90 -13.05 1.71
N PRO A 45 -7.18 -14.18 1.04
CA PRO A 45 -8.03 -14.22 -0.14
C PRO A 45 -9.47 -13.75 0.16
N LEU A 46 -9.95 -12.75 -0.59
CA LEU A 46 -11.27 -12.14 -0.36
C LEU A 46 -12.27 -12.52 -1.45
N SER A 47 -13.55 -12.59 -1.08
CA SER A 47 -14.63 -12.72 -2.06
C SER A 47 -14.78 -11.43 -2.89
N MET A 48 -15.33 -11.55 -4.11
CA MET A 48 -15.58 -10.37 -4.96
C MET A 48 -16.44 -9.30 -4.26
N SER A 49 -17.42 -9.69 -3.44
CA SER A 49 -18.28 -8.75 -2.70
C SER A 49 -17.52 -8.02 -1.60
N ARG A 50 -16.72 -8.75 -0.80
CA ARG A 50 -15.89 -8.14 0.25
C ARG A 50 -14.79 -7.25 -0.33
N LEU A 51 -14.21 -7.66 -1.45
CA LEU A 51 -13.24 -6.84 -2.17
C LEU A 51 -13.90 -5.54 -2.68
N ALA A 52 -15.09 -5.61 -3.28
CA ALA A 52 -15.81 -4.43 -3.76
C ALA A 52 -16.13 -3.44 -2.63
N GLU A 53 -16.58 -3.96 -1.47
CA GLU A 53 -16.83 -3.19 -0.25
C GLU A 53 -15.56 -2.52 0.26
N THR A 54 -14.45 -3.26 0.36
CA THR A 54 -13.15 -2.73 0.82
C THR A 54 -12.61 -1.65 -0.12
N LEU A 55 -12.84 -1.80 -1.42
CA LEU A 55 -12.43 -0.84 -2.44
C LEU A 55 -13.42 0.34 -2.60
N ASP A 56 -14.52 0.37 -1.84
CA ASP A 56 -15.60 1.35 -1.94
C ASP A 56 -16.12 1.52 -3.38
N CYS A 57 -16.42 0.40 -4.03
CA CYS A 57 -16.87 0.39 -5.42
C CYS A 57 -17.94 -0.68 -5.69
N SER A 58 -18.56 -0.63 -6.87
CA SER A 58 -19.51 -1.66 -7.27
C SER A 58 -18.82 -3.00 -7.55
N VAL A 59 -19.53 -4.12 -7.36
CA VAL A 59 -19.02 -5.46 -7.71
C VAL A 59 -18.65 -5.56 -9.21
N ALA A 60 -19.38 -4.87 -10.08
CA ALA A 60 -19.05 -4.80 -11.51
C ALA A 60 -17.71 -4.07 -11.74
N SER A 61 -17.48 -2.96 -11.06
CA SER A 61 -16.20 -2.23 -11.08
C SER A 61 -15.05 -3.10 -10.55
N ALA A 62 -15.24 -3.77 -9.41
CA ALA A 62 -14.29 -4.70 -8.84
C ALA A 62 -13.98 -5.86 -9.81
N THR A 63 -14.99 -6.39 -10.49
CA THR A 63 -14.81 -7.44 -11.52
C THR A 63 -13.90 -6.97 -12.64
N GLY A 64 -14.13 -5.76 -13.17
CA GLY A 64 -13.28 -5.17 -14.20
C GLY A 64 -11.85 -4.89 -13.72
N ILE A 65 -11.67 -4.46 -12.47
CA ILE A 65 -10.35 -4.26 -11.86
C ILE A 65 -9.61 -5.60 -11.77
N VAL A 66 -10.22 -6.61 -11.16
CA VAL A 66 -9.62 -7.94 -11.00
C VAL A 66 -9.34 -8.58 -12.35
N GLY A 67 -10.21 -8.43 -13.34
CA GLY A 67 -9.98 -8.96 -14.70
C GLY A 67 -8.69 -8.40 -15.33
N ARG A 68 -8.47 -7.08 -15.25
CA ARG A 68 -7.21 -6.47 -15.72
C ARG A 68 -5.98 -6.92 -14.92
N MET A 69 -6.16 -7.27 -13.65
CA MET A 69 -5.08 -7.80 -12.83
C MET A 69 -4.76 -9.27 -13.16
N GLU A 70 -5.77 -10.08 -13.50
CA GLU A 70 -5.61 -11.45 -13.99
C GLU A 70 -4.92 -11.51 -15.35
N GLU A 71 -5.28 -10.61 -16.28
CA GLU A 71 -4.60 -10.47 -17.59
C GLU A 71 -3.09 -10.22 -17.42
N ARG A 72 -2.73 -9.54 -16.33
CA ARG A 72 -1.35 -9.25 -15.94
C ARG A 72 -0.73 -10.28 -15.00
N ARG A 73 -1.47 -11.36 -14.72
CA ARG A 73 -1.10 -12.45 -13.82
C ARG A 73 -0.73 -11.98 -12.41
N LEU A 74 -1.32 -10.89 -11.92
CA LEU A 74 -1.08 -10.37 -10.58
C LEU A 74 -1.96 -11.06 -9.53
N VAL A 75 -3.16 -11.47 -9.95
CA VAL A 75 -4.13 -12.17 -9.11
C VAL A 75 -4.76 -13.29 -9.92
N GLU A 76 -5.45 -14.18 -9.23
CA GLU A 76 -6.27 -15.24 -9.81
C GLU A 76 -7.54 -15.44 -9.00
N ARG A 77 -8.64 -15.80 -9.67
CA ARG A 77 -9.87 -16.21 -9.01
C ARG A 77 -9.92 -17.71 -8.80
N ARG A 78 -10.22 -18.13 -7.57
CA ARG A 78 -10.41 -19.55 -7.20
C ARG A 78 -11.74 -19.72 -6.48
N HIS A 79 -12.42 -20.84 -6.70
CA HIS A 79 -13.60 -21.17 -5.90
C HIS A 79 -13.19 -21.50 -4.48
N SER A 80 -13.97 -21.04 -3.49
CA SER A 80 -13.74 -21.40 -2.10
C SER A 80 -13.89 -22.91 -1.90
N VAL A 81 -13.03 -23.47 -1.05
CA VAL A 81 -13.08 -24.88 -0.65
C VAL A 81 -14.26 -25.19 0.28
N THR A 82 -14.76 -24.19 1.01
CA THR A 82 -15.88 -24.32 1.96
C THR A 82 -17.25 -24.11 1.30
N ASP A 83 -17.33 -23.22 0.32
CA ASP A 83 -18.53 -22.99 -0.49
C ASP A 83 -18.14 -22.67 -1.94
N ARG A 84 -18.36 -23.62 -2.85
CA ARG A 84 -18.00 -23.48 -4.27
C ARG A 84 -18.75 -22.35 -4.99
N ARG A 85 -19.83 -21.81 -4.42
CA ARG A 85 -20.54 -20.64 -4.96
C ARG A 85 -19.76 -19.35 -4.77
N VAL A 86 -18.83 -19.33 -3.82
CA VAL A 86 -17.99 -18.17 -3.53
C VAL A 86 -16.72 -18.23 -4.38
N VAL A 87 -16.42 -17.11 -5.05
CA VAL A 87 -15.16 -16.91 -5.77
C VAL A 87 -14.28 -15.98 -4.94
N LEU A 88 -13.07 -16.45 -4.62
CA LEU A 88 -12.04 -15.74 -3.87
C LEU A 88 -10.96 -15.23 -4.82
N VAL A 89 -10.44 -14.03 -4.56
CA VAL A 89 -9.31 -13.44 -5.26
C VAL A 89 -8.04 -13.75 -4.47
N HIS A 90 -7.10 -14.43 -5.11
CA HIS A 90 -5.79 -14.78 -4.56
C HIS A 90 -4.70 -13.97 -5.26
N PRO A 91 -3.64 -13.55 -4.55
CA PRO A 91 -2.46 -13.02 -5.22
C PRO A 91 -1.70 -14.20 -5.84
N THR A 92 -1.15 -13.98 -7.03
CA THR A 92 -0.21 -14.94 -7.63
C THR A 92 1.19 -14.71 -7.06
N GLU A 93 2.13 -15.58 -7.43
CA GLU A 93 3.56 -15.33 -7.16
C GLU A 93 4.04 -13.99 -7.76
N THR A 94 3.66 -13.68 -9.00
CA THR A 94 3.94 -12.39 -9.64
C THR A 94 3.31 -11.22 -8.89
N GLY A 95 2.08 -11.39 -8.38
CA GLY A 95 1.40 -10.39 -7.56
C GLY A 95 2.15 -10.08 -6.27
N ASN A 96 2.59 -11.13 -5.56
CA ASN A 96 3.37 -10.99 -4.34
C ASN A 96 4.74 -10.34 -4.59
N ALA A 97 5.35 -10.61 -5.74
CA ALA A 97 6.62 -9.99 -6.12
C ALA A 97 6.53 -8.46 -6.38
N VAL A 98 5.31 -7.91 -6.59
CA VAL A 98 5.12 -6.48 -6.84
C VAL A 98 5.68 -5.62 -5.70
N PHE A 99 5.42 -5.98 -4.44
CA PHE A 99 5.89 -5.18 -3.30
C PHE A 99 7.41 -5.23 -3.12
N HIS A 100 8.03 -6.35 -3.49
CA HIS A 100 9.47 -6.48 -3.54
C HIS A 100 10.07 -5.55 -4.61
N ASP A 101 9.56 -5.62 -5.84
CA ASP A 101 10.01 -4.76 -6.95
C ASP A 101 9.86 -3.27 -6.64
N LEU A 102 8.73 -2.87 -6.03
CA LEU A 102 8.49 -1.50 -5.60
C LEU A 102 9.48 -1.07 -4.51
N THR A 103 9.83 -1.97 -3.60
CA THR A 103 10.77 -1.69 -2.51
C THR A 103 12.18 -1.48 -3.06
N GLU A 104 12.64 -2.33 -3.98
CA GLU A 104 13.95 -2.16 -4.60
C GLU A 104 14.02 -0.90 -5.45
N HIS A 105 12.98 -0.59 -6.23
CA HIS A 105 12.94 0.64 -7.01
C HIS A 105 12.98 1.88 -6.11
N ARG A 106 12.20 1.87 -5.02
CA ARG A 106 12.23 2.93 -4.00
C ARG A 106 13.62 3.04 -3.38
N ARG A 107 14.31 1.93 -3.12
CA ARG A 107 15.67 1.91 -2.55
C ARG A 107 16.67 2.61 -3.47
N VAL A 108 16.63 2.33 -4.78
CA VAL A 108 17.50 2.97 -5.77
C VAL A 108 17.26 4.48 -5.80
N HIS A 109 16.00 4.91 -5.89
CA HIS A 109 15.66 6.33 -5.94
C HIS A 109 16.06 7.08 -4.66
N LEU A 110 15.77 6.50 -3.48
CA LEU A 110 16.18 7.08 -2.20
C LEU A 110 17.71 7.15 -2.06
N THR A 111 18.44 6.15 -2.54
CA THR A 111 19.91 6.18 -2.53
C THR A 111 20.46 7.36 -3.33
N GLN A 112 19.88 7.63 -4.51
CA GLN A 112 20.28 8.78 -5.34
C GLN A 112 19.94 10.12 -4.69
N LEU A 113 18.78 10.23 -4.04
CA LEU A 113 18.36 11.43 -3.33
C LEU A 113 19.25 11.71 -2.12
N LEU A 114 19.41 10.70 -1.24
CA LEU A 114 20.17 10.81 -0.01
C LEU A 114 21.66 11.00 -0.27
N GLY A 115 22.19 10.48 -1.39
CA GLY A 115 23.57 10.73 -1.81
C GLY A 115 23.89 12.19 -2.18
N ARG A 116 22.91 13.10 -2.15
CA ARG A 116 23.10 14.55 -2.33
C ARG A 116 23.28 15.31 -1.02
N LEU A 117 23.10 14.64 0.12
CA LEU A 117 23.23 15.24 1.45
C LEU A 117 24.66 15.08 1.98
N ALA A 118 25.09 16.02 2.80
CA ALA A 118 26.32 15.91 3.56
C ALA A 118 26.20 14.88 4.70
N ASP A 119 27.34 14.41 5.22
CA ASP A 119 27.37 13.35 6.23
C ASP A 119 26.67 13.73 7.54
N ASP A 120 26.75 15.00 7.94
CA ASP A 120 26.08 15.53 9.13
C ASP A 120 24.55 15.63 8.93
N GLU A 121 24.11 16.05 7.75
CA GLU A 121 22.69 16.03 7.36
C GLU A 121 22.14 14.60 7.35
N LEU A 122 22.88 13.63 6.80
CA LEU A 122 22.52 12.21 6.81
C LEU A 122 22.43 11.65 8.23
N ALA A 123 23.38 12.01 9.10
CA ALA A 123 23.37 11.59 10.50
C ALA A 123 22.14 12.14 11.25
N ALA A 124 21.84 13.43 11.07
CA ALA A 124 20.67 14.07 11.66
C ALA A 124 19.36 13.44 11.15
N LEU A 125 19.25 13.22 9.83
CA LEU A 125 18.08 12.58 9.22
C LEU A 125 17.88 11.15 9.71
N LEU A 126 18.95 10.37 9.87
CA LEU A 126 18.87 9.01 10.39
C LEU A 126 18.34 8.97 11.83
N VAL A 127 18.74 9.92 12.68
CA VAL A 127 18.20 10.08 14.03
C VAL A 127 16.70 10.39 13.96
N GLY A 128 16.30 11.34 13.12
CA GLY A 128 14.90 11.71 12.90
C GLY A 128 14.03 10.54 12.43
N LEU A 129 14.47 9.82 11.38
CA LEU A 129 13.75 8.67 10.82
C LEU A 129 13.60 7.51 11.83
N ARG A 130 14.60 7.29 12.70
CA ARG A 130 14.50 6.31 13.79
C ARG A 130 13.47 6.73 14.83
N ALA A 131 13.46 7.99 15.24
CA ALA A 131 12.48 8.53 16.18
C ALA A 131 11.05 8.43 15.60
N MET A 132 10.86 8.83 14.33
CA MET A 132 9.58 8.71 13.64
C MET A 132 9.10 7.26 13.54
N ARG A 133 10.00 6.31 13.25
CA ARG A 133 9.65 4.88 13.19
C ARG A 133 9.13 4.40 14.54
N LEU A 134 9.80 4.74 15.64
CA LEU A 134 9.36 4.36 16.99
C LEU A 134 8.01 4.99 17.35
N ALA A 135 7.85 6.30 17.09
CA ALA A 135 6.60 7.00 17.32
C ALA A 135 5.43 6.38 16.52
N ARG A 136 5.65 6.03 15.25
CA ARG A 136 4.65 5.36 14.40
C ARG A 136 4.25 3.98 14.95
N HIS A 137 5.20 3.20 15.47
CA HIS A 137 4.88 1.90 16.08
C HIS A 137 4.06 2.08 17.35
N ALA A 138 4.40 3.03 18.22
CA ALA A 138 3.62 3.35 19.41
C ALA A 138 2.20 3.79 19.05
N LEU A 139 2.06 4.72 18.10
CA LEU A 139 0.76 5.20 17.62
C LEU A 139 -0.09 4.06 17.03
N HIS A 140 0.50 3.19 16.19
CA HIS A 140 -0.22 2.05 15.64
C HIS A 140 -0.70 1.09 16.74
N ALA A 141 0.14 0.82 17.76
CA ALA A 141 -0.23 -0.02 18.89
C ALA A 141 -1.39 0.60 19.71
N GLU A 142 -1.36 1.90 19.97
CA GLU A 142 -2.43 2.65 20.62
C GLU A 142 -3.74 2.61 19.83
N MET A 143 -3.66 2.79 18.51
CA MET A 143 -4.84 2.72 17.63
C MET A 143 -5.43 1.31 17.57
N THR A 144 -4.60 0.25 17.62
CA THR A 144 -5.09 -1.14 17.71
C THR A 144 -5.74 -1.42 19.06
N ALA A 145 -5.15 -0.95 20.16
CA ALA A 145 -5.70 -1.12 21.51
C ALA A 145 -7.01 -0.33 21.72
N SER A 146 -7.15 0.82 21.07
CA SER A 146 -8.36 1.67 21.11
C SER A 146 -9.45 1.21 20.14
N GLY A 147 -9.22 0.14 19.35
CA GLY A 147 -10.18 -0.35 18.36
C GLY A 147 -10.34 0.55 17.12
N LEU A 148 -9.55 1.60 16.97
CA LEU A 148 -9.66 2.54 15.83
C LEU A 148 -9.10 1.98 14.53
N VAL A 149 -8.08 1.11 14.56
CA VAL A 149 -7.62 0.39 13.35
C VAL A 149 -8.69 -0.60 12.86
N ALA A 150 -9.46 -1.16 13.78
CA ALA A 150 -10.60 -2.01 13.42
C ALA A 150 -11.71 -1.21 12.72
N VAL A 151 -11.78 0.13 12.76
CA VAL A 151 -12.81 0.86 11.98
C VAL A 151 -12.47 0.96 10.49
N THR A 152 -11.20 0.81 10.11
CA THR A 152 -10.78 0.72 8.70
C THR A 152 -10.87 -0.71 8.15
N ALA A 153 -10.64 -1.74 8.99
CA ALA A 153 -10.78 -3.14 8.61
C ALA A 153 -12.20 -3.72 8.85
N ALA A 154 -12.93 -3.27 9.85
CA ALA A 154 -14.26 -3.78 10.23
C ALA A 154 -15.44 -3.02 9.60
N ARG A 155 -15.20 -1.93 8.86
CA ARG A 155 -16.20 -1.45 7.87
C ARG A 155 -16.32 -2.36 6.65
N ALA A 156 -15.47 -3.40 6.54
CA ALA A 156 -15.57 -4.47 5.56
C ALA A 156 -16.09 -5.80 6.16
N ALA A 157 -16.65 -5.78 7.38
CA ALA A 157 -17.09 -7.00 8.09
C ALA A 157 -18.52 -6.95 8.65
N LEU A 158 -19.31 -5.91 8.37
CA LEU A 158 -20.77 -5.90 8.58
C LEU A 158 -21.51 -6.02 7.24
#